data_AF-A0A349J496-F1
#
_entry.id   AF-A0A349J496-F1
#
_cell.length_a   1.000
_cell.length_b   1.000
_cell.length_c   1.000
_cell.angle_alpha   90.00
_cell.angle_beta   90.00
_cell.angle_gamma   90.00
#
_symmetry.space_group_name_H-M   'P 1'
#
loop_
_entity.id
_entity.type
_entity.pdbx_description
1 polymer ?
#
loop_
_entity_poly.entity_id
_entity_poly.type
_entity_poly.pdbx_seq_one_letter_code
_entity_poly.pdbx_strand_id
1 'polypeptide(L)' 'NIPSSSMKPTLLIGDFLFVSKFSYGYSKHSFPFSPPLFTGRTSERGPERGDVVVFKLPSDGRTDFIKRVIGLP' A
#
# COMPACT_ATOMS: atom_id res chain seq x y z
N ASN A 1 -2.83 -10.57 -8.48
CA ASN A 1 -2.03 -11.80 -8.62
C ASN A 1 -0.65 -11.52 -8.06
N ILE A 2 -0.23 -12.24 -7.02
CA ILE A 2 1.12 -12.11 -6.43
C ILE A 2 2.07 -12.99 -7.24
N PRO A 3 3.02 -12.41 -8.01
CA PRO A 3 3.97 -13.20 -8.80
C PRO A 3 5.20 -13.66 -7.99
N SER A 4 5.34 -13.24 -6.73
CA SER A 4 6.58 -13.36 -5.96
C SER A 4 6.38 -14.01 -4.59
N SER A 5 7.31 -14.90 -4.24
CA SER A 5 7.36 -15.65 -2.97
C SER A 5 7.79 -14.83 -1.75
N SER A 6 7.92 -13.51 -1.86
CA SER A 6 8.58 -12.69 -0.82
C SER A 6 7.78 -12.48 0.48
N MET A 7 6.55 -12.99 0.54
CA MET A 7 5.65 -12.90 1.70
C MET A 7 5.27 -14.28 2.27
N LYS A 8 5.98 -15.36 1.91
CA LYS A 8 5.76 -16.69 2.52
C LYS A 8 6.13 -16.65 4.02
N PRO A 9 5.37 -17.33 4.90
CA PRO A 9 4.21 -18.20 4.62
C PRO A 9 2.85 -17.46 4.60
N THR A 10 2.81 -16.15 4.88
CA THR A 10 1.54 -15.40 5.04
C THR A 10 0.78 -15.21 3.74
N LEU A 11 1.47 -15.06 2.61
CA LEU A 11 0.88 -14.91 1.28
C LEU A 11 1.55 -15.84 0.29
N LEU A 12 0.75 -16.61 -0.43
CA LEU A 12 1.20 -17.57 -1.41
C LEU A 12 1.10 -16.99 -2.83
N ILE A 13 1.89 -17.56 -3.73
CA ILE A 13 1.88 -17.18 -5.15
C ILE A 13 0.52 -17.59 -5.71
N GLY A 14 -0.19 -16.66 -6.35
CA GLY A 14 -1.54 -16.86 -6.87
C GLY A 14 -2.67 -16.31 -6.00
N ASP A 15 -2.40 -15.85 -4.78
CA ASP A 15 -3.43 -15.26 -3.92
C ASP A 15 -3.94 -13.92 -4.48
N PHE A 16 -5.24 -13.67 -4.26
CA PHE A 16 -5.88 -12.38 -4.50
C PHE A 16 -6.08 -11.68 -3.16
N LEU A 17 -5.65 -10.42 -3.09
CA LEU A 17 -5.77 -9.60 -1.89
C LEU A 17 -6.77 -8.48 -2.12
N PHE A 18 -7.63 -8.26 -1.14
CA PHE A 18 -8.39 -7.03 -1.03
C PHE A 18 -7.57 -6.02 -0.23
N VAL A 19 -7.13 -4.96 -0.90
CA VAL A 19 -6.33 -3.89 -0.28
C VAL A 19 -7.22 -2.68 -0.05
N SER A 20 -7.35 -2.26 1.20
CA SER A 20 -8.01 -1.00 1.55
C SER A 20 -7.01 0.15 1.48
N LYS A 21 -7.14 1.01 0.46
CA LYS A 21 -6.33 2.24 0.35
C LYS A 21 -6.71 3.29 1.40
N PHE A 22 -7.96 3.23 1.88
CA PHE A 22 -8.54 4.22 2.78
C PHE A 22 -8.04 4.09 4.22
N SER A 23 -7.46 2.93 4.60
CA SER A 23 -6.96 2.68 5.95
C SER A 23 -5.81 3.62 6.35
N TYR A 24 -5.09 4.19 5.38
CA TYR A 24 -3.99 5.14 5.57
C TYR A 24 -4.37 6.58 5.17
N GLY A 25 -5.67 6.90 5.23
CA GLY A 25 -6.20 8.19 4.85
C GLY A 25 -6.49 8.34 3.36
N TYR A 26 -7.12 9.46 3.01
CA TYR A 26 -7.48 9.79 1.63
C TYR A 26 -6.37 10.64 1.00
N SER A 27 -5.88 10.22 -0.16
CA SER A 27 -4.93 10.98 -0.97
C SER A 27 -5.56 11.29 -2.33
N LYS A 28 -4.91 12.15 -3.13
CA LYS A 28 -5.29 12.38 -4.53
C LYS A 28 -5.43 11.07 -5.32
N HIS A 29 -4.65 10.04 -4.97
CA HIS A 29 -4.70 8.72 -5.62
C HIS A 29 -5.85 7.81 -5.15
N SER A 30 -6.66 8.25 -4.19
CA SER A 30 -7.82 7.50 -3.69
C SER A 30 -9.07 7.70 -4.56
N PHE A 31 -9.11 8.73 -5.41
CA PHE A 31 -10.22 9.03 -6.32
C PHE A 31 -9.88 8.69 -7.78
N PRO A 32 -10.87 8.24 -8.58
CA PRO A 32 -10.66 8.07 -10.02
C PRO A 32 -10.25 9.42 -10.64
N PHE A 33 -9.31 9.40 -11.58
CA PHE A 33 -8.73 10.58 -12.24
C PHE A 33 -7.83 11.48 -11.38
N SER A 34 -7.54 11.08 -10.13
CA SER A 34 -6.64 11.80 -9.22
C SER A 34 -6.85 13.32 -9.17
N PRO A 35 -8.07 13.83 -8.93
CA PRO A 35 -8.33 15.25 -8.86
C PRO A 35 -7.52 15.88 -7.70
N PRO A 36 -6.96 17.10 -7.88
CA PRO A 36 -6.11 17.76 -6.88
C PRO A 36 -6.94 18.39 -5.76
N LEU A 37 -7.85 17.63 -5.14
CA LEU A 37 -8.74 18.10 -4.07
C LEU A 37 -8.05 18.16 -2.71
N PHE A 38 -6.96 17.41 -2.52
CA PHE A 38 -6.22 17.34 -1.27
C PHE A 38 -4.71 17.48 -1.55
N THR A 39 -4.06 18.41 -0.87
CA THR A 39 -2.60 18.66 -0.96
C THR A 39 -1.77 17.68 -0.13
N GLY A 40 -2.41 16.88 0.74
CA GLY A 40 -1.78 15.86 1.59
C GLY A 40 -2.68 14.63 1.78
N ARG A 41 -2.45 13.88 2.86
CA ARG A 41 -3.35 12.81 3.32
C ARG A 41 -4.31 13.36 4.37
N THR A 42 -5.62 13.23 4.14
CA THR A 42 -6.64 13.58 5.15
C THR A 42 -7.06 12.34 5.93
N SER A 43 -7.20 12.47 7.26
CA SER A 43 -7.42 11.34 8.19
C SER A 43 -6.32 10.26 8.12
N GLU A 44 -5.05 10.68 8.06
CA GLU A 44 -3.91 9.76 8.03
C GLU A 44 -3.81 8.98 9.35
N ARG A 45 -4.02 7.67 9.25
CA ARG A 45 -3.57 6.74 10.29
C ARG A 45 -2.16 6.30 9.92
N GLY A 46 -1.20 6.54 10.81
CA GLY A 46 0.17 6.07 10.62
C GLY A 46 0.22 4.55 10.58
N PRO A 47 1.19 3.95 9.86
CA PRO A 47 1.39 2.51 9.89
C PRO A 47 1.83 2.04 11.26
N GLU A 48 1.35 0.86 11.64
CA GLU A 48 1.77 0.17 12.85
C GLU A 48 2.78 -0.92 12.48
N ARG A 49 3.67 -1.27 13.43
CA ARG A 49 4.61 -2.38 13.21
C ARG A 49 3.82 -3.66 13.03
N GLY A 50 4.17 -4.42 12.00
CA GLY A 50 3.47 -5.65 11.64
C GLY A 50 2.43 -5.48 10.54
N ASP A 51 2.05 -4.26 10.17
CA ASP A 51 1.11 -4.03 9.06
C ASP A 51 1.67 -4.52 7.72
N VAL A 52 0.81 -5.11 6.90
CA VAL A 52 1.14 -5.43 5.50
C VAL A 52 0.65 -4.30 4.62
N VAL A 53 1.60 -3.59 4.02
CA VAL A 53 1.33 -2.40 3.22
C VAL A 53 1.65 -2.65 1.76
N VAL A 54 0.87 -2.00 0.90
CA VAL A 54 1.14 -1.93 -0.54
C VAL A 54 1.59 -0.51 -0.87
N PHE A 55 2.76 -0.39 -1.47
CA PHE A 55 3.31 0.89 -1.89
C PHE A 55 3.97 0.77 -3.25
N LYS A 56 4.09 1.91 -3.93
CA LYS A 56 4.77 1.99 -5.22
C LYS A 56 6.27 2.04 -4.99
N LEU A 57 7.02 1.22 -5.73
CA LEU A 57 8.47 1.21 -5.67
C LEU A 57 9.01 2.63 -5.96
N PRO A 58 9.80 3.25 -5.05
CA PRO A 58 10.23 4.65 -5.23
C PRO A 58 11.06 4.91 -6.48
N SER A 59 11.76 3.88 -7.02
CA SER A 59 12.61 4.03 -8.20
C SER A 59 11.84 4.15 -9.52
N ASP A 60 10.64 3.58 -9.62
CA ASP A 60 9.87 3.52 -10.88
C ASP A 60 8.44 4.10 -10.72
N GLY A 61 7.87 4.11 -9.51
CA GLY A 61 6.55 4.69 -9.25
C GLY A 61 5.36 3.97 -9.93
N ARG A 62 5.63 2.87 -10.66
CA ARG A 62 4.63 2.09 -11.39
C ARG A 62 4.40 0.72 -10.80
N THR A 63 5.46 0.10 -10.27
CA THR A 63 5.39 -1.26 -9.71
C THR A 63 4.89 -1.24 -8.26
N ASP A 64 3.83 -1.99 -7.98
CA ASP A 64 3.29 -2.16 -6.64
C ASP A 64 4.03 -3.26 -5.87
N PHE A 65 4.53 -2.92 -4.69
CA PHE A 65 5.21 -3.84 -3.77
C PHE A 65 4.36 -4.07 -2.53
N ILE A 66 4.33 -5.32 -2.08
CA ILE A 66 3.64 -5.73 -0.85
C ILE A 66 4.71 -6.16 0.14
N LYS A 67 4.80 -5.46 1.28
CA LYS A 67 5.78 -5.75 2.35
C LYS A 67 5.16 -5.53 3.72
N ARG A 68 5.79 -6.12 4.74
CA ARG A 68 5.45 -5.89 6.14
C ARG A 68 6.24 -4.72 6.71
N VAL A 69 5.57 -3.83 7.43
CA VAL A 69 6.18 -2.70 8.15
C VAL A 69 6.92 -3.26 9.36
N ILE A 70 8.24 -3.09 9.37
CA ILE A 70 9.10 -3.50 10.50
C ILE A 70 9.67 -2.28 11.22
N GLY A 71 10.04 -1.22 10.50
CA GLY A 71 10.54 0.04 11.06
C GLY A 71 9.50 1.15 10.93
N LEU A 72 9.33 1.93 11.99
CA LEU A 72 8.58 3.19 12.01
C LEU A 72 9.58 4.34 12.22
N PRO A 73 9.25 5.57 11.74
CA PRO A 73 10.07 6.76 11.97
C PRO A 73 10.29 7.05 13.45
#